data_AF-A0A534AVE2-F1
#
_entry.id   AF-A0A534AVE2-F1
#
_cell.length_a   1.000
_cell.length_b   1.000
_cell.length_c   1.000
_cell.angle_alpha   90.00
_cell.angle_beta   90.00
_cell.angle_gamma   90.00
#
_symmetry.space_group_name_H-M   'P 1'
#
loop_
_entity.id
_entity.type
_entity.pdbx_description
1 polymer ?
#
loop_
_entity_poly.entity_id
_entity_poly.type
_entity_poly.pdbx_seq_one_letter_code
_entity_poly.pdbx_strand_id
1 'polypeptide(L)'
;MRLRVELTPDVTNPSDAGTLSWLLRDHPGYRLSLRRQDLDNASVIMVDLTGSGPDVGCQAVVEAMRKDARIFTVDVQRSVR
;
A
#
# COMPACT_ATOMS: atom_id res chain seq x y z
N MET A 1 2.83 -7.99 5.83
CA MET A 1 3.10 -6.70 6.51
C MET A 1 1.89 -5.80 6.36
N ARG A 2 1.38 -5.18 7.42
CA ARG A 2 0.20 -4.29 7.34
C ARG A 2 0.63 -2.84 7.15
N LEU A 3 -0.05 -2.15 6.23
CA LEU A 3 0.22 -0.77 5.88
C LEU A 3 -1.05 0.08 6.00
N ARG A 4 -0.90 1.31 6.49
CA ARG A 4 -1.82 2.43 6.24
C ARG A 4 -1.20 3.25 5.12
N VAL A 5 -1.93 3.41 4.02
CA VAL A 5 -1.48 4.16 2.84
C VAL A 5 -2.45 5.30 2.64
N GLU A 6 -1.91 6.50 2.54
CA GLU A 6 -2.67 7.68 2.15
C GLU A 6 -2.24 8.07 0.75
N LEU A 7 -3.19 8.09 -0.17
CA LEU A 7 -2.99 8.49 -1.55
C LEU A 7 -3.28 9.98 -1.72
N THR A 8 -2.71 10.57 -2.77
CA THR A 8 -3.04 11.93 -3.14
C THR A 8 -4.50 12.02 -3.62
N PRO A 9 -5.19 13.17 -3.45
CA PRO A 9 -6.61 13.31 -3.79
C PRO A 9 -6.97 13.10 -5.27
N ASP A 10 -5.99 13.17 -6.18
CA ASP A 10 -6.18 12.90 -7.61
C ASP A 10 -6.39 11.41 -7.93
N VAL A 11 -6.10 10.52 -6.98
CA VAL A 11 -6.41 9.09 -7.11
C VAL A 11 -7.88 8.85 -6.79
N THR A 12 -8.71 8.78 -7.81
CA THR A 12 -10.18 8.70 -7.70
C THR A 12 -10.71 7.39 -7.11
N ASN A 13 -10.00 6.26 -7.30
CA ASN A 13 -10.42 4.94 -6.80
C ASN A 13 -9.24 4.21 -6.11
N PRO A 14 -8.86 4.62 -4.90
CA PRO A 14 -7.68 4.09 -4.21
C PRO A 14 -7.80 2.60 -3.82
N SER A 15 -9.03 2.12 -3.63
CA SER A 15 -9.34 0.73 -3.26
C SER A 15 -9.44 -0.23 -4.44
N ASP A 16 -9.41 0.27 -5.68
CA ASP A 16 -9.58 -0.56 -6.86
C ASP A 16 -8.38 -1.49 -7.10
N ALA A 17 -8.65 -2.69 -7.62
CA ALA A 17 -7.62 -3.70 -7.87
C ALA A 17 -6.57 -3.23 -8.90
N GLY A 18 -6.97 -2.41 -9.87
CA GLY A 18 -6.05 -1.80 -10.84
C GLY A 18 -5.11 -0.81 -10.17
N THR A 19 -5.63 0.04 -9.28
CA THR A 19 -4.82 0.97 -8.48
C THR A 19 -3.80 0.22 -7.62
N LEU A 20 -4.25 -0.80 -6.88
CA LEU A 20 -3.38 -1.60 -6.01
C LEU A 20 -2.29 -2.35 -6.79
N SER A 21 -2.63 -2.89 -7.96
CA SER A 21 -1.67 -3.57 -8.84
C SER A 21 -0.65 -2.59 -9.42
N TRP A 22 -1.09 -1.38 -9.77
CA TRP A 22 -0.23 -0.36 -10.35
C TRP A 22 0.80 0.20 -9.35
N LEU A 23 0.45 0.31 -8.07
CA LEU A 23 1.41 0.65 -7.00
C LEU A 23 2.55 -0.36 -6.87
N LEU A 24 2.35 -1.59 -7.35
CA LEU A 24 3.33 -2.68 -7.30
C LEU A 24 3.96 -3.01 -8.67
N ARG A 25 3.77 -2.17 -9.69
CA ARG A 25 4.20 -2.47 -11.09
C ARG A 25 5.67 -2.93 -11.22
N ASP A 26 6.55 -2.40 -10.36
CA ASP A 26 7.99 -2.67 -10.40
C ASP A 26 8.43 -3.72 -9.35
N HIS A 27 7.47 -4.37 -8.68
CA HIS A 27 7.70 -5.37 -7.63
C HIS A 27 6.96 -6.69 -7.94
N PRO A 28 7.38 -7.41 -9.00
CA PRO A 28 6.76 -8.70 -9.32
C PRO A 28 6.91 -9.68 -8.14
N GLY A 29 5.86 -10.44 -7.86
CA GLY A 29 5.83 -11.39 -6.74
C GLY A 29 5.34 -10.82 -5.41
N TYR A 30 4.99 -9.52 -5.36
CA TYR A 30 4.31 -8.89 -4.24
C TYR A 30 2.85 -8.60 -4.58
N ARG A 31 2.01 -8.51 -3.54
CA ARG A 31 0.57 -8.23 -3.65
C ARG A 31 0.11 -7.35 -2.48
N LEU A 32 -0.70 -6.35 -2.80
CA LEU A 32 -1.51 -5.61 -1.84
C LEU A 32 -2.92 -6.20 -1.81
N SER A 33 -3.38 -6.56 -0.61
CA SER A 33 -4.76 -6.98 -0.37
C SER A 33 -5.47 -5.91 0.44
N LEU A 34 -6.55 -5.34 -0.10
CA LEU A 34 -7.36 -4.36 0.62
C LEU A 34 -7.98 -4.99 1.86
N ARG A 35 -7.87 -4.29 2.99
CA ARG A 35 -8.53 -4.66 4.25
C ARG A 35 -9.71 -3.76 4.56
N ARG A 36 -9.50 -2.46 4.38
CA ARG A 36 -10.49 -1.43 4.66
C ARG A 36 -10.09 -0.15 3.93
N GLN A 37 -11.06 0.63 3.55
CA GLN A 37 -10.91 2.05 3.23
C GLN A 37 -11.47 2.87 4.38
N ASP A 38 -10.80 3.96 4.74
CA ASP A 38 -11.29 4.88 5.76
C ASP A 38 -12.61 5.53 5.29
N LEU A 39 -13.57 5.67 6.21
CA LEU A 39 -14.92 6.16 5.90
C LEU A 39 -14.97 7.69 5.82
N ASP A 40 -14.10 8.37 6.56
CA ASP A 40 -14.05 9.82 6.65
C ASP A 40 -13.06 10.40 5.64
N ASN A 41 -12.03 9.62 5.26
CA ASN A 41 -11.07 9.99 4.23
C ASN A 41 -10.86 8.87 3.20
N ALA A 42 -11.57 8.94 2.08
CA ALA A 42 -11.50 7.95 1.02
C ALA A 42 -10.08 7.75 0.46
N SER A 43 -9.17 8.71 0.58
CA SER A 43 -7.77 8.57 0.14
C SER A 43 -6.93 7.67 1.04
N VAL A 44 -7.43 7.30 2.22
CA VAL A 44 -6.72 6.44 3.18
C VAL A 44 -7.22 5.01 3.06
N ILE A 45 -6.31 4.09 2.77
CA ILE A 45 -6.57 2.66 2.70
C ILE A 45 -5.68 1.87 3.66
N MET A 46 -6.23 0.78 4.18
CA MET A 46 -5.53 -0.23 4.95
C MET A 46 -5.33 -1.44 4.05
N VAL A 47 -4.08 -1.84 3.87
CA VAL A 47 -3.71 -2.97 3.00
C VAL A 47 -2.76 -3.93 3.72
N ASP A 48 -2.88 -5.21 3.41
CA ASP A 48 -1.87 -6.21 3.76
C ASP A 48 -0.95 -6.40 2.54
N LEU A 49 0.32 -6.05 2.71
CA LEU A 49 1.40 -6.37 1.77
C LEU A 49 1.91 -7.79 2.03
N THR A 50 1.86 -8.62 1.00
CA THR A 50 2.36 -10.00 1.00
C THR A 50 3.29 -10.20 -0.19
N GLY A 51 4.24 -11.11 -0.08
CA GLY A 51 5.12 -11.47 -1.19
C GLY A 51 5.86 -12.77 -0.93
N SER A 52 6.35 -13.39 -1.99
CA SER A 52 7.04 -14.69 -1.93
C SER A 52 8.51 -14.60 -1.48
N GLY A 53 9.02 -13.39 -1.21
CA GLY A 53 10.40 -13.13 -0.81
C GLY A 53 10.60 -12.98 0.71
N PRO A 54 11.85 -12.88 1.18
CA PRO A 54 12.17 -12.61 2.58
C PRO A 54 11.57 -11.27 3.05
N ASP A 55 11.36 -11.10 4.36
CA ASP A 55 10.76 -9.89 4.97
C ASP A 55 11.43 -8.58 4.49
N VAL A 56 12.74 -8.64 4.22
CA VAL A 56 13.55 -7.53 3.67
C VAL A 56 12.95 -6.99 2.37
N GLY A 57 12.35 -7.85 1.55
CA GLY A 57 11.74 -7.44 0.30
C GLY A 57 10.42 -6.69 0.49
N CYS A 58 9.64 -6.97 1.55
CA CYS A 58 8.48 -6.13 1.88
C CYS A 58 8.90 -4.70 2.23
N GLN A 59 10.02 -4.55 2.95
CA GLN A 59 10.57 -3.23 3.27
C GLN A 59 10.95 -2.45 2.00
N ALA A 60 11.59 -3.11 1.03
CA ALA A 60 11.96 -2.49 -0.24
C ALA A 60 10.73 -1.99 -1.02
N VAL A 61 9.65 -2.78 -1.05
CA VAL A 61 8.37 -2.35 -1.66
C VAL A 61 7.82 -1.10 -0.96
N VAL A 62 7.83 -1.05 0.37
CA VAL A 62 7.37 0.11 1.13
C VAL A 62 8.19 1.36 0.80
N GLU A 63 9.52 1.25 0.73
CA GLU A 63 10.38 2.39 0.37
C GLU A 63 10.17 2.86 -1.07
N ALA A 64 9.84 1.97 -1.99
CA ALA A 64 9.49 2.36 -3.35
C ALA A 64 8.11 3.03 -3.41
N MET A 65 7.12 2.51 -2.69
CA MET A 65 5.80 3.14 -2.56
C MET A 65 5.90 4.57 -2.01
N ARG A 66 6.75 4.81 -1.02
CA ARG A 66 7.00 6.16 -0.46
C ARG A 66 7.54 7.17 -1.47
N LYS A 67 8.12 6.71 -2.57
CA LYS A 67 8.65 7.55 -3.65
C LYS A 67 7.66 7.76 -4.79
N ASP A 68 6.52 7.09 -4.75
CA ASP A 68 5.47 7.26 -5.75
C ASP A 68 4.77 8.60 -5.55
N ALA A 69 4.68 9.41 -6.61
CA ALA A 69 4.09 10.75 -6.55
C ALA A 69 2.60 10.76 -6.15
N ARG A 70 1.92 9.62 -6.27
CA ARG A 70 0.49 9.46 -5.93
C ARG A 70 0.27 9.02 -4.49
N ILE A 71 1.36 8.80 -3.75
CA ILE A 71 1.33 8.42 -2.35
C ILE A 71 1.72 9.63 -1.52
N PHE A 72 0.85 10.01 -0.59
CA PHE A 72 1.11 11.04 0.40
C PHE A 72 1.90 10.46 1.58
N THR A 73 1.44 9.33 2.16
CA THR A 73 2.16 8.64 3.25
C THR A 73 2.00 7.12 3.20
N VAL A 74 3.00 6.40 3.76
CA VAL A 74 2.94 4.95 4.02
C VAL A 74 3.46 4.65 5.43
N ASP A 75 2.55 4.22 6.28
CA ASP A 75 2.84 3.83 7.66
C ASP A 75 2.76 2.32 7.83
N VAL A 76 3.89 1.71 8.24
CA VAL A 76 3.92 0.30 8.63
C VAL A 76 3.25 0.16 9.98
N GLN A 77 2.14 -0.56 10.02
CA GLN A 77 1.40 -0.82 11.23
C GLN A 77 2.12 -1.93 12.00
N ARG A 78 2.79 -1.58 13.10
CA ARG A 78 3.32 -2.59 14.03
C ARG A 78 2.15 -3.29 14.69
N SER A 79 2.11 -4.62 14.62
CA SER A 79 1.23 -5.40 15.49
C SER A 79 1.67 -5.18 16.93
N VAL A 80 0.89 -4.47 17.72
CA VAL A 80 1.01 -4.54 19.18
C VAL A 80 0.54 -5.95 19.54
N ARG A 81 1.48 -6.78 20.02
CA ARG A 81 1.16 -8.08 20.60
C ARG A 81 0.63 -7.90 22.00
#